data_AF-A0AAP2CRJ5-F1
#
_entry.id   AF-A0AAP2CRJ5-F1
#
_cell.length_a   1.000
_cell.length_b   1.000
_cell.length_c   1.000
_cell.angle_alpha   90.00
_cell.angle_beta   90.00
_cell.angle_gamma   90.00
#
_symmetry.space_group_name_H-M   'P 1'
#
loop_
_entity.id
_entity.type
_entity.pdbx_description
1 polymer ?
#
loop_
_entity_poly.entity_id
_entity_poly.type
_entity_poly.pdbx_seq_one_letter_code
_entity_poly.pdbx_strand_id
1 'polypeptide(L)' 'MSTASEHAGQAALSICEALLLAMNDRGVLPEHEIVGVLRDAAATHVNALGTELEMERHRAVAELINAIIAGGNSVRRP' A
#
# COMPACT_ATOMS: atom_id res chain seq x y z
N MET A 1 15.46 -15.04 -8.23
CA MET A 1 14.14 -14.43 -8.49
C MET A 1 14.39 -13.12 -9.21
N SER A 2 13.60 -12.77 -10.23
CA SER A 2 13.94 -11.69 -11.17
C SER A 2 13.93 -10.33 -10.49
N THR A 3 15.13 -9.74 -10.33
CA THR A 3 15.34 -8.41 -9.75
C THR A 3 14.46 -7.36 -10.41
N ALA A 4 14.17 -7.49 -11.70
CA ALA A 4 13.29 -6.57 -12.41
C ALA A 4 11.88 -6.45 -11.79
N SER A 5 11.32 -7.54 -11.28
CA SER A 5 10.01 -7.52 -10.61
C SER A 5 10.05 -6.81 -9.27
N GLU A 6 11.14 -6.98 -8.51
CA GLU A 6 11.35 -6.28 -7.24
C GLU A 6 11.57 -4.78 -7.48
N HIS A 7 12.36 -4.41 -8.48
CA HIS A 7 12.61 -3.01 -8.85
C HIS A 7 11.31 -2.33 -9.34
N ALA A 8 10.49 -3.03 -10.13
CA ALA A 8 9.19 -2.52 -10.56
C ALA A 8 8.25 -2.30 -9.36
N GLY A 9 8.20 -3.23 -8.41
CA GLY A 9 7.43 -3.09 -7.18
C GLY A 9 7.89 -1.91 -6.32
N GLN A 10 9.20 -1.75 -6.15
CA GLN A 10 9.78 -0.62 -5.42
C GLN A 10 9.48 0.72 -6.10
N ALA A 11 9.61 0.80 -7.43
CA ALA A 11 9.27 2.00 -8.19
C ALA A 11 7.78 2.36 -8.06
N ALA A 12 6.89 1.37 -8.18
CA ALA A 12 5.45 1.58 -8.02
C ALA A 12 5.10 2.11 -6.62
N LEU A 13 5.71 1.52 -5.57
CA LEU A 13 5.52 1.98 -4.20
C LEU A 13 5.96 3.44 -4.01
N SER A 14 7.18 3.79 -4.46
CA SER A 14 7.68 5.17 -4.34
C SER A 14 6.83 6.19 -5.10
N ILE A 15 6.28 5.82 -6.27
CA ILE A 15 5.36 6.68 -7.03
C ILE A 15 4.06 6.89 -6.23
N CYS A 16 3.47 5.82 -5.69
CA CYS A 16 2.26 5.91 -4.88
C CYS A 16 2.46 6.74 -3.61
N GLU A 17 3.58 6.58 -2.91
CA GLU A 17 3.91 7.38 -1.72
C GLU A 17 4.03 8.87 -2.05
N ALA A 18 4.74 9.22 -3.14
CA ALA A 18 4.86 10.60 -3.58
C ALA A 18 3.51 11.23 -3.96
N LEU A 19 2.61 10.44 -4.58
CA LEU A 19 1.26 10.89 -4.90
C LEU A 19 0.42 11.13 -3.65
N LEU A 20 0.40 10.17 -2.71
CA LEU A 20 -0.35 10.30 -1.46
C LEU A 20 0.13 11.51 -0.64
N LEU A 21 1.44 11.70 -0.55
CA LEU A 21 2.03 12.87 0.11
C LEU A 21 1.58 14.17 -0.58
N ALA A 22 1.64 14.24 -1.91
CA ALA A 22 1.23 15.42 -2.66
C ALA A 22 -0.28 15.71 -2.54
N MET A 23 -1.12 14.68 -2.43
CA MET A 23 -2.55 14.81 -2.19
C MET A 23 -2.84 15.33 -0.77
N ASN A 24 -2.11 14.82 0.24
CA ASN A 24 -2.22 15.30 1.61
C ASN A 24 -1.77 16.76 1.77
N ASP A 25 -0.61 17.11 1.21
CA ASP A 25 -0.05 18.47 1.34
C ASP A 25 -0.88 19.53 0.62
N ARG A 26 -1.61 19.16 -0.44
CA ARG A 26 -2.56 20.04 -1.11
C ARG A 26 -3.95 20.04 -0.48
N GLY A 27 -4.17 19.28 0.59
CA GLY A 27 -5.47 19.16 1.27
C GLY A 27 -6.55 18.48 0.42
N VAL A 28 -6.14 17.71 -0.61
CA VAL A 28 -7.06 16.98 -1.48
C VAL A 28 -7.59 15.73 -0.79
N LEU A 29 -6.71 15.03 -0.04
CA LEU A 29 -7.06 13.86 0.74
C LEU A 29 -6.38 13.98 2.11
N PRO A 30 -7.12 14.23 3.21
CA PRO A 30 -6.54 14.26 4.54
C PRO A 30 -6.00 12.89 4.94
N GLU A 31 -5.05 12.86 5.87
CA GLU A 31 -4.37 11.65 6.35
C GLU A 31 -5.31 10.48 6.68
N HIS A 32 -6.41 10.73 7.39
CA HIS A 32 -7.35 9.67 7.79
C HIS A 32 -8.06 9.02 6.59
N GLU A 33 -8.29 9.77 5.52
CA GLU A 33 -8.84 9.25 4.26
C GLU A 33 -7.79 8.43 3.51
N ILE A 34 -6.52 8.87 3.49
CA ILE A 34 -5.41 8.08 2.92
C ILE A 34 -5.31 6.73 3.63
N VAL A 35 -5.31 6.74 4.96
CA VAL A 35 -5.27 5.51 5.77
C VAL A 35 -6.52 4.66 5.52
N GLY A 36 -7.70 5.27 5.34
CA GLY A 36 -8.93 4.58 4.96
C GLY A 36 -8.79 3.81 3.64
N VAL A 37 -8.31 4.47 2.59
CA VAL A 37 -8.07 3.85 1.28
C VAL A 37 -7.09 2.67 1.39
N LEU A 38 -6.00 2.84 2.14
CA LEU A 38 -5.02 1.75 2.33
C LEU A 38 -5.62 0.57 3.11
N ARG A 39 -6.46 0.83 4.13
CA ARG A 39 -7.16 -0.24 4.87
C ARG A 39 -8.14 -0.99 3.99
N ASP A 40 -8.88 -0.28 3.14
CA ASP A 40 -9.82 -0.89 2.20
C ASP A 40 -9.09 -1.77 1.17
N ALA A 41 -7.93 -1.32 0.70
CA ALA A 41 -7.05 -2.13 -0.15
C ALA A 41 -6.59 -3.40 0.58
N ALA A 42 -6.09 -3.28 1.82
CA ALA A 42 -5.68 -4.44 2.61
C ALA A 42 -6.83 -5.42 2.85
N ALA A 43 -8.02 -4.93 3.19
CA ALA A 43 -9.22 -5.74 3.38
C ALA A 43 -9.64 -6.46 2.09
N THR A 44 -9.52 -5.81 0.94
CA THR A 44 -9.80 -6.43 -0.38
C THR A 44 -8.86 -7.61 -0.63
N HIS A 45 -7.58 -7.46 -0.28
CA HIS A 45 -6.60 -8.53 -0.39
C HIS A 45 -6.84 -9.67 0.61
N VAL A 46 -7.14 -9.37 1.89
CA VAL A 46 -7.44 -10.43 2.89
C VAL A 46 -8.66 -11.25 2.51
N ASN A 47 -9.67 -10.63 1.91
CA ASN A 47 -10.92 -11.29 1.51
C ASN A 47 -10.88 -11.86 0.08
N ALA A 48 -9.74 -11.81 -0.61
CA ALA A 48 -9.62 -12.35 -1.96
C ALA A 48 -9.79 -13.88 -1.94
N LEU A 49 -10.65 -14.38 -2.83
CA LEU A 49 -10.88 -15.81 -3.02
C LEU A 49 -10.04 -16.31 -4.20
N GLY A 50 -9.55 -17.54 -4.13
CA GLY A 50 -8.73 -18.15 -5.17
C GLY A 50 -8.15 -19.48 -4.75
N THR A 51 -7.12 -19.93 -5.47
CA THR A 51 -6.28 -21.05 -5.03
C THR A 51 -5.50 -20.68 -3.77
N GLU A 52 -5.03 -21.67 -3.00
CA GLU A 52 -4.24 -21.42 -1.78
C GLU A 52 -3.03 -20.51 -2.06
N LEU A 53 -2.33 -20.75 -3.18
CA LEU A 53 -1.19 -19.94 -3.61
C LEU A 53 -1.58 -18.48 -3.90
N GLU A 54 -2.73 -18.25 -4.52
CA GLU A 54 -3.23 -16.89 -4.76
C GLU A 54 -3.61 -16.23 -3.45
N MET A 55 -4.29 -16.94 -2.55
CA MET A 55 -4.68 -16.44 -1.23
C MET A 55 -3.46 -16.09 -0.37
N GLU A 56 -2.41 -16.91 -0.38
CA GLU A 56 -1.13 -16.61 0.27
C GLU A 56 -0.50 -15.34 -0.30
N ARG A 57 -0.47 -15.20 -1.63
CA ARG A 57 0.02 -13.97 -2.27
C ARG A 57 -0.81 -12.76 -1.86
N HIS A 58 -2.13 -12.86 -1.84
CA HIS A 58 -3.00 -11.78 -1.44
C HIS A 58 -2.80 -11.40 0.05
N ARG A 59 -2.64 -12.37 0.94
CA ARG A 59 -2.29 -12.12 2.36
C ARG A 59 -0.96 -11.38 2.50
N ALA A 60 0.09 -11.81 1.78
CA ALA A 60 1.39 -11.14 1.81
C ALA A 60 1.30 -9.67 1.37
N VAL A 61 0.47 -9.37 0.36
CA VAL A 61 0.22 -7.97 -0.05
C VAL A 61 -0.50 -7.18 1.05
N ALA A 62 -1.53 -7.76 1.69
CA ALA A 62 -2.24 -7.09 2.78
C ALA A 62 -1.35 -6.79 3.99
N GLU A 63 -0.47 -7.73 4.36
CA GLU A 63 0.52 -7.54 5.42
C GLU A 63 1.47 -6.38 5.10
N LEU A 64 1.93 -6.28 3.85
CA LEU A 64 2.82 -5.21 3.41
C LEU A 64 2.13 -3.84 3.47
N ILE A 65 0.85 -3.76 3.05
CA ILE A 65 0.05 -2.53 3.18
C ILE A 65 -0.12 -2.13 4.64
N ASN A 66 -0.42 -3.07 5.53
CA ASN A 66 -0.55 -2.80 6.96
C ASN A 66 0.78 -2.32 7.58
N ALA A 67 1.92 -2.86 7.14
CA ALA A 67 3.24 -2.38 7.56
C ALA A 67 3.51 -0.94 7.10
N ILE A 68 3.10 -0.55 5.88
CA ILE A 68 3.21 0.83 5.38
C ILE A 68 2.40 1.80 6.25
N ILE A 69 1.16 1.42 6.60
CA ILE A 69 0.31 2.20 7.50
C ILE A 69 0.98 2.36 8.88
N ALA A 70 1.48 1.25 9.46
CA ALA A 70 2.11 1.26 10.78
C ALA A 70 3.42 2.06 10.82
N GLY A 71 4.19 2.08 9.72
CA GLY A 71 5.43 2.83 9.59
C GLY A 71 5.24 4.35 9.43
N GLY A 72 4.00 4.82 9.20
CA GLY A 72 3.69 6.22 8.92
C GLY A 72 4.27 6.72 7.58
N ASN A 73 4.72 5.82 6.71
CA ASN A 73 5.34 6.17 5.43
C ASN A 73 4.35 6.77 4.44
N SER A 74 3.05 6.59 4.66
CA SER A 74 1.99 7.15 3.81
C SER A 74 1.82 8.68 3.93
N VAL A 75 2.42 9.32 4.95
CA VAL A 75 2.06 10.71 5.31
C VAL A 75 3.18 11.53 5.98
N ARG A 76 4.36 10.95 6.17
CA ARG A 76 5.40 11.47 7.07
C ARG A 76 5.64 12.98 6.91
N ARG A 77 5.32 13.74 7.95
CA ARG A 77 5.91 15.05 8.26
C ARG A 77 7.03 14.85 9.31
N PRO A 78 8.08 15.69 9.30
CA PRO A 78 9.26 15.54 10.15
C PRO A 78 8.96 15.58 11.65
#